data_AF-A0A818N3E3-F1
#
_entry.id   AF-A0A818N3E3-F1
#
_cell.length_a   1.000
_cell.length_b   1.000
_cell.length_c   1.000
_cell.angle_alpha   90.00
_cell.angle_beta   90.00
_cell.angle_gamma   90.00
#
_symmetry.space_group_name_H-M   'P 1'
#
loop_
_entity.id
_entity.type
_entity.pdbx_description
1 polymer ?
#
loop_
_entity_poly.entity_id
_entity_poly.type
_entity_poly.pdbx_seq_one_letter_code
_entity_poly.pdbx_strand_id
1 'polypeptide(L)'
;MIRKKTNRILRFILKYSFTKNLHKINLTDIDNIYKKHPEVFHQQDATHIVTGILYGRDIFFIFDRTLSNDVDRINIENDIKLLLHKFDKFKILSSGELNWNDHEKQLARTLTCQYYGDFQYESSPTTFEEAFKFYIYLLNFVLEKNDCEIPKEAWIYPIYLLNPSRTF
;
A
#
# COMPACT_ATOMS: atom_id res chain seq x y z
N MET A 1 -12.36 -4.35 -0.67
CA MET A 1 -12.30 -5.70 -1.27
C MET A 1 -12.42 -5.57 -2.78
N ILE A 2 -11.40 -5.91 -3.55
CA ILE A 2 -11.40 -5.71 -5.01
C ILE A 2 -12.09 -6.91 -5.68
N ARG A 3 -13.34 -6.71 -6.11
CA ARG A 3 -14.23 -7.77 -6.58
C ARG A 3 -13.77 -8.34 -7.92
N LYS A 4 -13.69 -9.67 -8.03
CA LYS A 4 -13.43 -10.40 -9.28
C LYS A 4 -14.67 -10.30 -10.17
N LYS A 5 -14.53 -9.79 -11.39
CA LYS A 5 -15.66 -9.55 -12.33
C LYS A 5 -16.20 -10.85 -12.95
N THR A 6 -15.34 -11.83 -13.26
CA THR A 6 -15.73 -13.09 -13.93
C THR A 6 -14.78 -14.25 -13.59
N ASN A 7 -15.20 -15.50 -13.78
CA ASN A 7 -14.32 -16.68 -13.64
C ASN A 7 -13.25 -16.79 -14.74
N ARG A 8 -13.38 -16.02 -15.83
CA ARG A 8 -12.42 -15.97 -16.95
C ARG A 8 -11.22 -15.06 -16.68
N ILE A 9 -11.22 -14.31 -15.58
CA ILE A 9 -10.11 -13.42 -15.21
C ILE A 9 -9.20 -14.11 -14.21
N LEU A 10 -7.90 -14.11 -14.48
CA LEU A 10 -6.85 -14.29 -13.50
C LEU A 10 -6.45 -12.90 -12.99
N ARG A 11 -6.43 -12.73 -11.67
CA ARG A 11 -6.08 -11.47 -11.01
C ARG A 11 -4.95 -11.70 -10.03
N PHE A 12 -3.93 -10.87 -10.13
CA PHE A 12 -2.79 -10.84 -9.21
C PHE A 12 -2.68 -9.45 -8.63
N ILE A 13 -2.39 -9.36 -7.33
CA ILE A 13 -2.22 -8.09 -6.64
C ILE A 13 -0.81 -8.07 -6.10
N LEU A 14 0.00 -7.15 -6.60
CA LEU A 14 1.31 -6.84 -6.05
C LEU A 14 1.14 -5.63 -5.11
N LYS A 15 1.43 -5.83 -3.82
CA LYS A 15 1.44 -4.76 -2.82
C LYS A 15 2.88 -4.30 -2.59
N TYR A 16 3.14 -3.01 -2.82
CA TYR A 16 4.33 -2.34 -2.33
C TYR A 16 3.93 -1.47 -1.12
N SER A 17 4.65 -1.63 -0.02
CA SER A 17 4.33 -0.98 1.25
C SER A 17 5.63 -0.52 1.88
N PHE A 18 5.68 0.76 2.25
CA PHE A 18 6.77 1.30 3.04
C PHE A 18 6.23 2.16 4.17
N THR A 19 6.98 2.17 5.26
CA THR A 19 6.70 2.94 6.47
C THR A 19 7.91 3.80 6.75
N LYS A 20 7.68 4.95 7.37
CA LYS A 20 8.74 5.90 7.64
C LYS A 20 8.76 6.36 9.08
N ASN A 21 7.95 7.37 9.39
CA ASN A 21 7.99 8.05 10.68
C ASN A 21 6.86 7.55 11.55
N LEU A 22 7.16 7.34 12.83
CA LEU A 22 6.18 7.06 13.85
C LEU A 22 6.14 8.23 14.82
N HIS A 23 5.06 8.99 14.82
CA HIS A 23 4.83 10.04 15.80
C HIS A 23 3.92 9.47 16.89
N LYS A 24 4.36 9.52 18.14
CA LYS A 24 3.60 9.05 19.30
C LYS A 24 3.57 10.12 20.38
N ILE A 25 2.43 10.24 21.03
CA ILE A 25 2.23 11.04 22.24
C ILE A 25 2.17 10.06 23.41
N ASN A 26 2.95 10.32 24.45
CA ASN A 26 2.95 9.45 25.63
C ASN A 26 1.74 9.76 26.53
N LEU A 27 1.34 8.78 27.35
CA LEU A 27 0.19 8.95 28.26
C LEU A 27 0.37 10.10 29.24
N THR A 28 1.60 10.36 29.70
CA THR A 28 1.92 11.51 30.56
C THR A 28 1.61 12.85 29.89
N ASP A 29 1.85 12.96 28.58
CA ASP A 29 1.58 14.17 27.83
C ASP A 29 0.06 14.35 27.63
N ILE A 30 -0.65 13.25 27.41
CA ILE A 30 -2.11 13.22 27.33
C ILE A 30 -2.75 13.66 28.65
N ASP A 31 -2.28 13.13 29.78
CA ASP A 31 -2.74 13.53 31.11
C ASP A 31 -2.49 15.02 31.37
N ASN A 32 -1.35 15.55 30.91
CA ASN A 32 -1.04 16.97 31.02
C ASN A 32 -1.96 17.84 30.15
N ILE A 33 -2.28 17.41 28.93
CA ILE A 33 -3.25 18.10 28.06
C ILE A 33 -4.63 18.08 28.70
N TYR A 34 -5.07 16.94 29.23
CA TYR A 34 -6.33 16.81 29.96
C TYR A 34 -6.42 17.77 31.16
N LYS A 35 -5.37 17.88 31.97
CA LYS A 35 -5.33 18.80 33.11
C LYS A 35 -5.35 20.27 32.70
N LYS A 36 -4.74 20.63 31.57
CA LYS A 36 -4.68 22.02 31.09
C LYS A 36 -5.95 22.45 30.35
N HIS A 37 -6.59 21.52 29.64
CA HIS A 37 -7.72 21.77 28.77
C HIS A 37 -8.85 20.75 28.99
N PRO A 38 -9.40 20.63 30.22
CA PRO A 38 -10.44 19.65 30.51
C PRO A 38 -11.68 19.84 29.62
N GLU A 39 -12.00 21.08 29.24
CA GLU A 39 -13.13 21.44 28.39
C GLU A 39 -13.20 20.66 27.08
N VAL A 40 -12.04 20.40 26.45
CA VAL A 40 -11.95 19.67 25.18
C VAL A 40 -12.38 18.20 25.33
N PHE A 41 -12.16 17.61 26.50
CA PHE A 41 -12.52 16.22 26.78
C PHE A 41 -13.95 16.05 27.31
N HIS A 42 -14.58 17.15 27.74
CA HIS A 42 -15.96 17.19 28.22
C HIS A 42 -16.98 17.54 27.12
N GLN A 43 -16.54 18.07 25.98
CA GLN A 43 -17.41 18.43 24.85
C GLN A 43 -18.18 17.25 24.23
N GLN A 44 -17.87 15.99 24.61
CA GLN A 44 -18.50 14.74 24.12
C GLN A 44 -18.48 14.51 22.60
N ASP A 45 -17.91 15.43 21.82
CA ASP A 45 -17.82 15.36 20.35
C ASP A 45 -16.91 14.24 19.81
N ALA A 46 -16.11 13.61 20.67
CA ALA A 46 -15.23 12.50 20.30
C ALA A 46 -15.18 11.43 21.41
N THR A 47 -14.99 10.17 21.02
CA THR A 47 -14.86 9.02 21.95
C THR A 47 -13.42 8.59 22.18
N HIS A 48 -12.53 8.89 21.23
CA HIS A 48 -11.12 8.52 21.27
C HIS A 48 -10.23 9.68 20.83
N ILE A 49 -8.99 9.68 21.31
CA ILE A 49 -7.91 10.55 20.82
C ILE A 49 -6.89 9.73 20.05
N VAL A 50 -6.30 10.32 19.01
CA VAL A 50 -5.15 9.71 18.32
C VAL A 50 -3.90 9.92 19.17
N THR A 51 -3.25 8.83 19.55
CA THR A 51 -2.04 8.84 20.39
C THR A 51 -0.79 8.45 19.63
N GLY A 52 -0.94 7.95 18.40
CA GLY A 52 0.17 7.81 17.50
C GLY A 52 -0.26 7.66 16.06
N ILE A 53 0.63 8.03 15.15
CA ILE A 53 0.45 7.90 13.71
C ILE A 53 1.72 7.33 13.12
N LEU A 54 1.59 6.21 12.42
CA LEU A 54 2.63 5.67 11.56
C LEU A 54 2.40 6.19 10.15
N TYR A 55 3.37 6.94 9.66
CA TYR A 55 3.38 7.48 8.32
C TYR A 55 4.01 6.51 7.33
N GLY A 56 3.44 6.44 6.14
CA GLY A 56 3.89 5.53 5.10
C GLY A 56 2.97 5.60 3.89
N ARG A 57 3.21 4.74 2.90
CA ARG A 57 2.32 4.60 1.75
C ARG A 57 2.14 3.13 1.41
N ASP A 58 0.92 2.81 1.01
CA ASP A 58 0.57 1.53 0.42
C ASP A 58 0.22 1.74 -1.05
N ILE A 59 0.78 0.89 -1.88
CA ILE A 59 0.60 0.90 -3.33
C ILE A 59 0.23 -0.50 -3.78
N PHE A 60 -0.75 -0.59 -4.65
CA PHE A 60 -1.29 -1.83 -5.19
C PHE A 60 -1.27 -1.77 -6.72
N PHE A 61 -0.56 -2.71 -7.32
CA PHE A 61 -0.65 -3.01 -8.75
C PHE A 61 -1.53 -4.24 -8.91
N ILE A 62 -2.59 -4.11 -9.71
CA ILE A 62 -3.53 -5.18 -10.00
C ILE A 62 -3.31 -5.61 -11.43
N PHE A 63 -2.83 -6.82 -11.61
CA PHE A 63 -2.62 -7.41 -12.92
C PHE A 63 -3.75 -8.37 -13.24
N ASP A 64 -4.50 -8.06 -14.29
CA ASP A 64 -5.57 -8.90 -14.79
C ASP A 64 -5.18 -9.49 -16.15
N ARG A 65 -5.38 -10.82 -16.30
CA ARG A 65 -5.38 -11.51 -17.59
C ARG A 65 -6.74 -12.12 -17.85
N THR A 66 -7.30 -11.83 -19.02
CA THR A 66 -8.52 -12.50 -19.50
C THR A 66 -8.14 -13.79 -20.23
N LEU A 67 -8.75 -14.91 -19.85
CA LEU A 67 -8.55 -16.22 -20.46
C LEU A 67 -9.63 -16.51 -21.51
N SER A 68 -9.24 -17.16 -22.61
CA SER A 68 -10.17 -17.86 -23.49
C SER A 68 -10.53 -19.23 -22.91
N ASN A 69 -11.59 -19.88 -23.43
CA ASN A 69 -12.14 -21.10 -22.83
C ASN A 69 -11.19 -22.32 -22.94
N ASP A 70 -10.26 -22.34 -23.89
CA ASP A 70 -9.42 -23.50 -24.22
C ASP A 70 -8.01 -23.44 -23.60
N VAL A 71 -7.87 -22.76 -22.46
CA VAL A 71 -6.57 -22.38 -21.93
C VAL A 71 -6.22 -23.13 -20.65
N ASP A 72 -5.00 -23.66 -20.59
CA ASP A 72 -4.41 -24.26 -19.39
C ASP A 72 -4.16 -23.18 -18.32
N ARG A 73 -5.19 -23.00 -17.49
CA ARG A 73 -5.24 -21.98 -16.44
C ARG A 73 -4.07 -22.10 -15.45
N ILE A 74 -3.70 -23.32 -15.08
CA ILE A 74 -2.70 -23.57 -14.04
C ILE A 74 -1.32 -23.15 -14.54
N ASN A 75 -0.97 -23.56 -15.76
CA ASN A 75 0.31 -23.21 -16.36
C ASN A 75 0.47 -21.70 -16.52
N ILE A 76 -0.56 -21.01 -17.02
CA ILE A 76 -0.53 -19.54 -17.14
C ILE A 76 -0.43 -18.86 -15.78
N GLU A 77 -1.16 -19.36 -14.77
CA GLU A 77 -1.10 -18.78 -13.44
C GLU A 77 0.31 -18.89 -12.84
N ASN A 78 0.97 -20.03 -13.03
CA ASN A 78 2.34 -20.24 -12.58
C ASN A 78 3.33 -19.35 -13.33
N ASP A 79 3.18 -19.21 -14.65
CA ASP A 79 4.04 -18.33 -15.44
C ASP A 79 3.92 -16.87 -15.00
N ILE A 80 2.70 -16.39 -14.72
CA ILE A 80 2.48 -15.01 -14.24
C ILE A 80 3.07 -14.84 -12.84
N LYS A 81 2.96 -15.84 -11.95
CA LYS A 81 3.61 -15.80 -10.63
C LYS A 81 5.13 -15.69 -10.75
N LEU A 82 5.74 -16.46 -11.65
CA LEU A 82 7.18 -16.38 -11.94
C LEU A 82 7.58 -15.01 -12.49
N LEU A 83 6.76 -14.44 -13.38
CA LEU A 83 6.95 -13.10 -13.91
C LEU A 83 6.90 -12.03 -12.81
N LEU A 84 5.91 -12.11 -11.91
CA LEU A 84 5.76 -11.16 -10.79
C LEU A 84 6.91 -11.24 -9.79
N HIS A 85 7.53 -12.42 -9.60
CA HIS A 85 8.71 -12.58 -8.75
C HIS A 85 9.90 -11.72 -9.22
N LYS A 86 9.90 -11.21 -10.47
CA LYS A 86 10.92 -10.28 -10.94
C LYS A 86 10.88 -8.93 -10.19
N PHE A 87 9.72 -8.49 -9.70
CA PHE A 87 9.61 -7.29 -8.85
C PHE A 87 10.39 -7.45 -7.53
N ASP A 88 10.35 -8.65 -6.93
CA ASP A 88 11.09 -8.93 -5.70
C ASP A 88 12.60 -9.01 -5.95
N LYS A 89 13.02 -9.62 -7.06
CA LYS A 89 14.45 -9.70 -7.43
C LYS A 89 15.07 -8.33 -7.66
N PHE A 90 14.32 -7.37 -8.21
CA PHE A 90 14.80 -6.01 -8.43
C PHE A 90 15.02 -5.20 -7.16
N LYS A 91 14.29 -5.52 -6.07
CA LYS A 91 14.57 -4.92 -4.77
C LYS A 91 15.99 -5.21 -4.27
N ILE A 92 16.64 -6.25 -4.79
CA ILE A 92 17.96 -6.74 -4.38
C ILE A 92 19.08 -6.27 -5.35
N LEU A 93 18.76 -6.03 -6.62
CA LEU A 93 19.74 -5.68 -7.66
C LEU A 93 19.69 -4.18 -7.96
N SER A 94 20.75 -3.45 -7.57
CA SER A 94 20.91 -2.00 -7.79
C SER A 94 21.34 -1.62 -9.21
N SER A 95 21.66 -2.59 -10.07
CA SER A 95 22.06 -2.35 -11.46
C SER A 95 20.90 -2.69 -12.41
N GLY A 96 20.21 -1.64 -12.84
CA GLY A 96 19.09 -1.70 -13.76
C GLY A 96 19.44 -2.33 -15.10
N GLU A 97 18.98 -3.56 -15.29
CA GLU A 97 18.27 -4.01 -16.49
C GLU A 97 17.73 -5.41 -16.21
N LEU A 98 16.40 -5.54 -16.19
CA LEU A 98 15.78 -6.83 -15.99
C LEU A 98 15.85 -7.55 -17.33
N ASN A 99 16.68 -8.59 -17.41
CA ASN A 99 16.75 -9.40 -18.62
C ASN A 99 15.45 -10.22 -18.72
N TRP A 100 14.57 -9.82 -19.63
CA TRP A 100 13.33 -10.52 -19.96
C TRP A 100 13.58 -11.41 -21.17
N ASN A 101 13.26 -12.69 -21.06
CA ASN A 101 13.22 -13.55 -22.24
C ASN A 101 11.96 -13.26 -23.08
N ASP A 102 11.90 -13.78 -24.31
CA ASP A 102 10.81 -13.44 -25.22
C ASP A 102 9.45 -14.00 -24.76
N HIS A 103 9.44 -15.14 -24.06
CA HIS A 103 8.24 -15.68 -23.44
C HIS A 103 7.70 -14.75 -22.35
N GLU A 104 8.58 -14.25 -21.47
CA GLU A 104 8.22 -13.30 -20.43
C GLU A 104 7.68 -11.98 -21.00
N LYS A 105 8.30 -11.45 -22.06
CA LYS A 105 7.79 -10.25 -22.76
C LYS A 105 6.42 -10.50 -23.38
N GLN A 106 6.21 -11.66 -23.99
CA GLN A 106 4.91 -12.01 -24.57
C GLN A 106 3.86 -12.13 -23.46
N LEU A 107 4.20 -12.74 -22.33
CA LEU A 107 3.33 -12.88 -21.18
C LEU A 107 2.95 -11.52 -20.56
N ALA A 108 3.92 -10.62 -20.38
CA ALA A 108 3.70 -9.28 -19.85
C ALA A 108 2.65 -8.51 -20.66
N ARG A 109 2.73 -8.58 -22.00
CA ARG A 109 1.77 -7.93 -22.91
C ARG A 109 0.34 -8.47 -22.81
N THR A 110 0.14 -9.65 -22.23
CA THR A 110 -1.21 -10.21 -22.01
C THR A 110 -1.87 -9.68 -20.74
N LEU A 111 -1.14 -8.95 -19.91
CA LEU A 111 -1.61 -8.41 -18.65
C LEU A 111 -2.04 -6.96 -18.80
N THR A 112 -3.20 -6.65 -18.25
CA THR A 112 -3.61 -5.27 -17.98
C THR A 112 -3.24 -4.91 -16.55
N CYS A 113 -2.90 -3.65 -16.30
CA CYS A 113 -2.59 -3.14 -14.97
C CYS A 113 -3.64 -2.10 -14.52
N GLN A 114 -3.99 -2.16 -13.24
CA GLN A 114 -4.61 -1.05 -12.53
C GLN A 114 -3.77 -0.69 -11.32
N TYR A 115 -3.64 0.61 -11.07
CA TYR A 115 -2.89 1.14 -9.96
C TYR A 115 -3.81 1.80 -8.93
N TYR A 116 -3.56 1.51 -7.66
CA TYR A 116 -4.19 2.19 -6.53
C TYR A 116 -3.12 2.49 -5.50
N GLY A 117 -3.01 3.72 -5.06
CA GLY A 117 -2.10 4.08 -4.00
C GLY A 117 -2.00 5.58 -3.85
N ASP A 118 -1.47 5.98 -2.71
CA ASP A 118 -1.34 7.38 -2.36
C ASP A 118 -0.03 7.92 -2.94
N PHE A 119 0.21 7.82 -4.25
CA PHE A 119 1.41 8.35 -4.91
C PHE A 119 1.04 9.02 -6.23
N GLN A 120 1.38 10.30 -6.36
CA GLN A 120 1.14 11.04 -7.60
C GLN A 120 2.30 10.79 -8.56
N TYR A 121 2.03 10.04 -9.62
CA TYR A 121 2.95 9.80 -10.73
C TYR A 121 2.32 10.36 -12.01
N GLU A 122 3.16 10.82 -12.96
CA GLU A 122 2.75 11.57 -14.16
C GLU A 122 1.58 10.94 -14.92
N SER A 123 1.51 9.60 -14.92
CA SER A 123 0.36 8.84 -15.39
C SER A 123 0.23 7.53 -14.60
N SER A 124 -0.99 7.06 -14.36
CA SER A 124 -1.20 5.75 -13.72
C SER A 124 -0.81 4.64 -14.70
N PRO A 125 -0.01 3.64 -14.27
CA PRO A 125 0.38 2.55 -15.17
C PRO A 125 -0.83 1.71 -15.55
N THR A 126 -0.89 1.35 -16.83
CA THR A 126 -1.95 0.53 -17.43
C THR A 126 -1.42 -0.78 -18.01
N THR A 127 -0.10 -0.89 -18.18
CA THR A 127 0.60 -2.10 -18.64
C THR A 127 1.53 -2.66 -17.57
N PHE A 128 1.97 -3.91 -17.77
CA PHE A 128 2.93 -4.55 -16.88
C PHE A 128 4.29 -3.81 -16.88
N GLU A 129 4.78 -3.39 -18.06
CA GLU A 129 6.04 -2.68 -18.21
C GLU A 129 6.01 -1.29 -17.57
N GLU A 130 4.91 -0.55 -17.71
CA GLU A 130 4.71 0.72 -17.02
C GLU A 130 4.71 0.54 -15.50
N ALA A 131 3.98 -0.47 -15.00
CA ALA A 131 3.95 -0.79 -13.58
C ALA A 131 5.33 -1.15 -13.04
N PHE A 132 6.11 -1.89 -13.83
CA PHE A 132 7.48 -2.28 -13.48
C PHE A 132 8.42 -1.07 -13.42
N LYS A 133 8.37 -0.17 -14.41
CA LYS A 133 9.12 1.09 -14.39
C LYS A 133 8.74 1.97 -13.21
N PHE A 134 7.44 2.08 -12.94
CA PHE A 134 6.95 2.86 -11.80
C PHE A 134 7.40 2.25 -10.47
N TYR A 135 7.41 0.92 -10.34
CA TYR A 135 7.95 0.25 -9.18
C TYR A 135 9.42 0.55 -8.94
N ILE A 136 10.27 0.54 -9.98
CA ILE A 136 11.68 0.96 -9.86
C ILE A 136 11.77 2.42 -9.38
N TYR A 137 10.98 3.30 -9.98
CA TYR A 137 10.93 4.69 -9.56
C TYR A 137 10.54 4.83 -8.08
N LEU A 138 9.55 4.06 -7.60
CA LEU A 138 9.16 4.03 -6.19
C LEU A 138 10.29 3.57 -5.28
N LEU A 139 11.05 2.53 -5.67
CA LEU A 139 12.22 2.07 -4.91
C LEU A 139 13.25 3.19 -4.75
N ASN A 140 13.57 3.90 -5.84
CA ASN A 140 14.53 5.02 -5.80
C ASN A 140 13.99 6.22 -5.02
N PHE A 141 12.70 6.55 -5.18
CA PHE A 141 12.05 7.64 -4.45
C PHE A 141 12.14 7.44 -2.93
N VAL A 142 11.90 6.22 -2.45
CA VAL A 142 12.00 5.89 -1.01
C VAL A 142 13.44 6.04 -0.50
N LEU A 143 14.45 5.78 -1.33
CA LEU A 143 15.85 5.97 -0.97
C LEU A 143 16.25 7.45 -0.92
N GLU A 144 15.75 8.27 -1.83
CA GLU A 144 16.18 9.67 -2.00
C GLU A 144 15.38 10.68 -1.18
N LYS A 145 14.06 10.49 -1.05
CA LYS A 145 13.18 11.51 -0.45
C LYS A 145 12.78 11.20 0.98
N ASN A 146 12.98 12.19 1.82
CA ASN A 146 12.58 12.16 3.22
C ASN A 146 11.13 12.63 3.47
N ASP A 147 10.29 12.80 2.45
CA ASP A 147 9.00 13.46 2.63
C ASP A 147 7.83 12.51 2.33
N CYS A 148 7.39 11.80 3.36
CA CYS A 148 6.20 10.96 3.33
C CYS A 148 5.44 11.13 4.64
N GLU A 149 4.49 12.05 4.62
CA GLU A 149 3.61 12.39 5.76
C GLU A 149 2.16 11.92 5.51
N ILE A 150 1.97 10.78 4.83
CA ILE A 150 0.63 10.19 4.68
C ILE A 150 0.36 9.23 5.85
N PRO A 151 -0.68 9.46 6.68
CA PRO A 151 -1.05 8.56 7.77
C PRO A 151 -1.46 7.20 7.21
N LYS A 152 -0.77 6.14 7.66
CA LYS A 152 -1.05 4.76 7.25
C LYS A 152 -1.74 3.97 8.36
N GLU A 153 -1.25 4.09 9.59
CA GLU A 153 -1.85 3.45 10.77
C GLU A 153 -1.93 4.46 11.90
N ALA A 154 -3.00 4.37 12.71
CA ALA A 154 -3.22 5.23 13.85
C ALA A 154 -3.49 4.40 15.11
N TRP A 155 -2.88 4.80 16.22
CA TRP A 155 -3.23 4.32 17.56
C TRP A 155 -4.23 5.30 18.17
N ILE A 156 -5.33 4.76 18.68
CA ILE A 156 -6.38 5.55 19.32
C ILE A 156 -6.52 5.12 20.78
N TYR A 157 -6.76 6.09 21.67
CA TYR A 157 -6.94 5.87 23.09
C TYR A 157 -8.32 6.37 23.53
N PRO A 158 -9.10 5.56 24.27
CA PRO A 158 -10.42 5.97 24.71
C PRO A 158 -10.38 7.13 25.71
N ILE A 159 -11.18 8.17 25.48
CA ILE A 159 -11.21 9.35 26.35
C ILE A 159 -11.80 9.04 27.72
N TYR A 160 -12.74 8.10 27.83
CA TYR A 160 -13.36 7.74 29.11
C TYR A 160 -12.34 7.22 30.15
N LEU A 161 -11.19 6.71 29.71
CA LEU A 161 -10.11 6.28 30.60
C LEU A 161 -9.34 7.46 31.22
N LEU A 162 -9.38 8.64 30.59
CA LEU A 162 -8.80 9.89 31.11
C LEU A 162 -9.79 10.61 32.04
N ASN A 163 -11.10 10.40 31.82
CA ASN A 163 -12.17 10.99 32.61
C ASN A 163 -13.14 9.91 33.11
N PRO A 164 -12.92 9.36 34.31
CA PRO A 164 -13.75 8.31 34.90
C PRO A 164 -15.22 8.71 35.10
N SER A 165 -15.52 10.01 35.11
CA SER A 165 -16.87 10.56 35.27
C SER A 165 -17.70 10.45 33.98
N ARG A 166 -17.06 10.07 32.86
CA ARG A 166 -17.71 9.89 31.56
C ARG A 166 -18.34 8.50 31.51
N THR A 167 -19.67 8.45 31.52
CA THR A 167 -20.45 7.23 31.23
C THR A 167 -20.85 7.22 29.75
N PHE A 168 -20.95 6.03 29.18
CA PHE A 168 -21.28 5.80 27.75
C PHE A 168 -22.73 6.13 27.44
#